data_AF-A0A3R9X6V9-F1
#
_entry.id   AF-A0A3R9X6V9-F1
#
_cell.length_a   1.000
_cell.length_b   1.000
_cell.length_c   1.000
_cell.angle_alpha   90.00
_cell.angle_beta   90.00
_cell.angle_gamma   90.00
#
_symmetry.space_group_name_H-M   'P 1'
#
loop_
_entity.id
_entity.type
_entity.pdbx_description
1 polymer ?
#
loop_
_entity_poly.entity_id
_entity_poly.type
_entity_poly.pdbx_seq_one_letter_code
_entity_poly.pdbx_strand_id
1 'polypeptide(L)'
;MDAAPPATATEEEPEQSLAHVWIVAAEIKVEERVAKLADFRGSFTTVEGTRIDALEVYCRNCRRPFEDVADIDCEAQVDNRHLIGGDQTVRAKRKIPEMPSNARLIPGGQIQRRGISAYVTGVSRPPR
;
A
#
# COMPACT_ATOMS: atom_id res chain seq x y z
N MET A 1 -19.05 50.93 9.32
CA MET A 1 -18.08 50.46 8.32
C MET A 1 -17.60 49.11 8.81
N ASP A 2 -18.40 48.09 8.54
CA ASP A 2 -18.17 46.73 8.99
C ASP A 2 -17.07 46.11 8.12
N ALA A 3 -15.92 45.88 8.73
CA ALA A 3 -14.81 45.18 8.11
C ALA A 3 -15.20 43.70 7.96
N ALA A 4 -15.25 43.22 6.72
CA ALA A 4 -15.44 41.82 6.41
C ALA A 4 -14.31 40.99 7.08
N PRO A 5 -14.62 39.82 7.67
CA PRO A 5 -13.61 38.97 8.23
C PRO A 5 -12.70 38.43 7.12
N PRO A 6 -11.39 38.20 7.39
CA PRO A 6 -10.48 37.68 6.40
C PRO A 6 -10.90 36.25 5.99
N ALA A 7 -10.86 35.99 4.67
CA ALA A 7 -11.10 34.68 4.11
C ALA A 7 -10.15 33.66 4.74
N THR A 8 -10.73 32.64 5.38
CA THR A 8 -10.01 31.46 5.85
C THR A 8 -9.36 30.77 4.66
N ALA A 9 -8.02 30.72 4.68
CA ALA A 9 -7.24 29.89 3.79
C ALA A 9 -7.79 28.46 3.86
N THR A 10 -8.22 27.95 2.72
CA THR A 10 -8.63 26.55 2.58
C THR A 10 -7.38 25.72 2.78
N GLU A 11 -7.30 24.99 3.90
CA GLU A 11 -6.29 23.96 4.09
C GLU A 11 -6.54 22.91 2.99
N GLU A 12 -5.72 22.95 1.94
CA GLU A 12 -5.66 21.89 0.94
C GLU A 12 -5.26 20.61 1.68
N GLU A 13 -6.21 19.68 1.83
CA GLU A 13 -5.93 18.33 2.29
C GLU A 13 -4.77 17.79 1.43
N PRO A 14 -3.73 17.18 2.03
CA PRO A 14 -2.62 16.69 1.22
C PRO A 14 -3.20 15.67 0.24
N GLU A 15 -3.18 16.03 -1.05
CA GLU A 15 -3.49 15.09 -2.13
C GLU A 15 -2.71 13.82 -1.82
N GLN A 16 -3.44 12.71 -1.67
CA GLN A 16 -2.83 11.43 -1.31
C GLN A 16 -1.89 11.05 -2.44
N SER A 17 -0.61 11.41 -2.30
CA SER A 17 0.38 11.25 -3.35
C SER A 17 0.46 9.77 -3.68
N LEU A 18 0.10 9.39 -4.91
CA LEU A 18 0.18 8.01 -5.41
C LEU A 18 1.62 7.59 -5.72
N ALA A 19 2.60 8.25 -5.11
CA ALA A 19 4.02 8.04 -5.34
C ALA A 19 4.49 6.66 -4.82
N HIS A 20 5.48 6.11 -5.51
CA HIS A 20 6.13 4.87 -5.12
C HIS A 20 7.09 5.10 -3.93
N VAL A 21 7.21 4.08 -3.06
CA VAL A 21 8.21 4.04 -2.00
C VAL A 21 9.27 3.03 -2.41
N TRP A 22 10.44 3.50 -2.82
CA TRP A 22 11.50 2.65 -3.37
C TRP A 22 12.31 1.95 -2.27
N ILE A 23 12.56 0.66 -2.45
CA ILE A 23 13.42 -0.19 -1.64
C ILE A 23 14.49 -0.78 -2.53
N VAL A 24 15.72 -0.82 -2.04
CA VAL A 24 16.83 -1.49 -2.69
C VAL A 24 17.07 -2.83 -1.99
N ALA A 25 16.95 -3.94 -2.72
CA ALA A 25 17.57 -5.19 -2.34
C ALA A 25 19.06 -5.09 -2.62
N ALA A 26 19.89 -5.36 -1.61
CA ALA A 26 21.32 -5.17 -1.70
C ALA A 26 22.08 -6.28 -1.00
N GLU A 27 23.30 -6.53 -1.47
CA GLU A 27 24.24 -7.44 -0.83
C GLU A 27 25.35 -6.67 -0.14
N ILE A 28 25.72 -7.15 1.05
CA ILE A 28 26.82 -6.60 1.84
C ILE A 28 27.67 -7.76 2.32
N LYS A 29 28.93 -7.79 1.91
CA LYS A 29 29.89 -8.75 2.44
C LYS A 29 30.25 -8.35 3.87
N VAL A 30 29.93 -9.22 4.82
CA VAL A 30 30.18 -9.01 6.24
C VAL A 30 31.09 -10.09 6.82
N GLU A 31 31.76 -9.77 7.92
CA GLU A 31 32.49 -10.75 8.71
C GLU A 31 31.53 -11.66 9.49
N GLU A 32 31.99 -12.86 9.85
CA GLU A 32 31.19 -13.87 10.54
C GLU A 32 30.54 -13.34 11.84
N ARG A 33 31.26 -12.48 12.58
CA ARG A 33 30.73 -11.87 13.80
C ARG A 33 29.51 -10.98 13.54
N VAL A 34 29.57 -10.19 12.47
CA VAL A 34 28.47 -9.28 12.09
C VAL A 34 27.31 -10.10 11.50
N ALA A 35 27.60 -11.15 10.74
CA ALA A 35 26.58 -12.07 10.23
C ALA A 35 25.75 -12.70 11.36
N LYS A 36 26.40 -13.20 12.41
CA LYS A 36 25.71 -13.76 13.60
C LYS A 36 24.83 -12.71 14.31
N LEU A 37 25.32 -11.48 14.43
CA LEU A 37 24.56 -10.40 15.06
C LEU A 37 23.35 -9.99 14.21
N ALA A 38 23.53 -9.90 12.89
CA ALA A 38 22.49 -9.55 11.94
C ALA A 38 21.38 -10.61 11.91
N ASP A 39 21.73 -11.89 11.93
CA ASP A 39 20.76 -13.00 11.99
C ASP A 39 19.94 -12.97 13.29
N PHE A 40 20.62 -12.75 14.43
CA PHE A 40 19.94 -12.70 15.73
C PHE A 40 19.06 -11.46 15.91
N ARG A 41 19.50 -10.29 15.45
CA ARG A 41 18.84 -8.99 15.73
C ARG A 41 18.06 -8.43 14.54
N GLY A 42 18.18 -9.04 13.36
CA GLY A 42 17.59 -8.57 12.10
C GLY A 42 18.16 -7.23 11.60
N SER A 43 19.23 -6.73 12.21
CA SER A 43 19.86 -5.44 11.88
C SER A 43 21.32 -5.41 12.31
N PHE A 44 22.13 -4.63 11.62
CA PHE A 44 23.54 -4.40 11.96
C PHE A 44 24.00 -3.06 11.41
N THR A 45 25.12 -2.56 11.93
CA THR A 45 25.78 -1.35 11.44
C THR A 45 27.01 -1.75 10.62
N THR A 46 27.16 -1.15 9.44
CA THR A 46 28.37 -1.26 8.63
C THR A 46 29.36 -0.15 8.96
N VAL A 47 30.61 -0.32 8.52
CA VAL A 47 31.60 0.77 8.54
C VAL A 47 31.14 1.90 7.62
N GLU A 48 31.42 3.15 8.01
CA GLU A 48 31.12 4.31 7.18
C GLU A 48 31.90 4.25 5.86
N GLY A 49 31.23 4.58 4.75
CA GLY A 49 31.83 4.56 3.41
C GLY A 49 31.88 3.18 2.73
N THR A 50 31.32 2.13 3.35
CA THR A 50 31.18 0.83 2.67
C THR A 50 30.27 0.97 1.45
N ARG A 51 30.80 0.60 0.28
CA ARG A 51 30.00 0.49 -0.94
C ARG A 51 29.07 -0.72 -0.85
N ILE A 52 27.80 -0.52 -1.16
CA ILE A 52 26.77 -1.54 -1.14
C ILE A 52 26.30 -1.73 -2.58
N ASP A 53 26.33 -2.97 -3.06
CA ASP A 53 25.88 -3.29 -4.41
C ASP A 53 24.37 -3.55 -4.40
N ALA A 54 23.65 -2.82 -5.25
CA ALA A 54 22.21 -2.97 -5.42
C ALA A 54 21.92 -4.12 -6.40
N LEU A 55 21.15 -5.10 -5.96
CA LEU A 55 20.66 -6.18 -6.81
C LEU A 55 19.40 -5.77 -7.57
N GLU A 56 18.42 -5.23 -6.84
CA GLU A 56 17.12 -4.87 -7.39
C GLU A 56 16.57 -3.64 -6.67
N VAL A 57 15.93 -2.74 -7.41
CA VAL A 57 15.17 -1.62 -6.86
C VAL A 57 13.71 -1.84 -7.16
N TYR A 58 12.86 -1.90 -6.13
CA TYR A 58 11.44 -2.16 -6.28
C TYR A 58 10.60 -1.31 -5.34
N CYS A 59 9.32 -1.13 -5.66
CA CYS A 59 8.41 -0.39 -4.79
C CYS A 59 7.93 -1.26 -3.62
N ARG A 60 8.02 -0.74 -2.39
CA ARG A 60 7.55 -1.39 -1.15
C ARG A 60 6.09 -1.83 -1.22
N ASN A 61 5.26 -1.04 -1.90
CA ASN A 61 3.81 -1.20 -1.92
C ASN A 61 3.39 -2.18 -3.02
N CYS A 62 3.66 -1.87 -4.29
CA CYS A 62 3.24 -2.71 -5.43
C CYS A 62 4.22 -3.84 -5.79
N ARG A 63 5.40 -3.89 -5.15
CA ARG A 63 6.43 -4.94 -5.36
C ARG A 63 6.92 -5.10 -6.80
N ARG A 64 6.66 -4.11 -7.66
CA ARG A 64 7.18 -4.06 -9.01
C ARG A 64 8.56 -3.38 -9.04
N PRO A 65 9.45 -3.81 -9.96
CA PRO A 65 10.77 -3.22 -10.11
C PRO A 65 10.65 -1.78 -10.65
N PHE A 66 11.66 -0.96 -10.36
CA PHE A 66 11.69 0.46 -10.73
C PHE A 66 11.53 0.68 -12.24
N GLU A 67 12.23 -0.10 -13.07
CA GLU A 67 12.25 0.06 -14.52
C GLU A 67 10.86 -0.08 -15.16
N ASP A 68 9.97 -0.86 -14.55
CA ASP A 68 8.63 -1.12 -15.08
C ASP A 68 7.63 -0.03 -14.71
N VAL A 69 7.86 0.69 -13.61
CA VAL A 69 6.82 1.53 -12.98
C VAL A 69 7.26 2.94 -12.58
N ALA A 70 8.47 3.36 -12.96
CA ALA A 70 8.98 4.69 -12.62
C ALA A 70 8.09 5.83 -13.15
N ASP A 71 7.45 5.63 -14.31
CA ASP A 71 6.67 6.66 -15.01
C ASP A 71 5.16 6.58 -14.73
N ILE A 72 4.72 5.67 -13.85
CA ILE A 72 3.30 5.48 -13.51
C ILE A 72 3.05 5.61 -12.01
N ASP A 73 1.80 5.86 -11.66
CA ASP A 73 1.36 5.92 -10.27
C ASP A 73 1.35 4.54 -9.62
N CYS A 74 1.51 4.53 -8.30
CA CYS A 74 1.54 3.30 -7.52
C CYS A 74 0.16 2.66 -7.48
N GLU A 75 -0.05 1.67 -8.36
CA GLU A 75 -1.28 0.89 -8.41
C GLU A 75 -1.66 0.34 -7.04
N ALA A 76 -0.71 -0.02 -6.17
CA ALA A 76 -1.04 -0.53 -4.83
C ALA A 76 -1.75 0.50 -3.94
N GLN A 77 -1.50 1.80 -4.12
CA GLN A 77 -2.23 2.83 -3.37
C GLN A 77 -3.69 2.93 -3.83
N VAL A 78 -3.97 2.56 -5.08
CA VAL A 78 -5.29 2.61 -5.71
C VAL A 78 -6.05 1.27 -5.65
N ASP A 79 -5.38 0.14 -5.85
CA ASP A 79 -5.93 -1.22 -5.79
C ASP A 79 -4.82 -2.28 -5.60
N ASN A 80 -4.95 -3.11 -4.55
CA ASN A 80 -4.02 -4.19 -4.24
C ASN A 80 -4.33 -5.52 -4.94
N ARG A 81 -5.36 -5.60 -5.79
CA ARG A 81 -5.75 -6.86 -6.47
C ARG A 81 -4.60 -7.55 -7.20
N HIS A 82 -3.70 -6.78 -7.79
CA HIS A 82 -2.54 -7.33 -8.48
C HIS A 82 -1.61 -8.14 -7.55
N LEU A 83 -1.52 -7.81 -6.26
CA LEU A 83 -0.70 -8.52 -5.27
C LEU A 83 -1.36 -9.81 -4.75
N ILE A 84 -2.69 -9.86 -4.72
CA ILE A 84 -3.46 -10.99 -4.19
C ILE A 84 -3.89 -11.99 -5.27
N GLY A 85 -3.41 -11.81 -6.51
CA GLY A 85 -3.73 -12.67 -7.65
C GLY A 85 -5.13 -12.46 -8.21
N GLY A 86 -5.64 -11.23 -8.16
CA GLY A 86 -6.94 -10.82 -8.71
C GLY A 86 -8.03 -10.61 -7.65
N ASP A 87 -9.26 -10.43 -8.12
CA ASP A 87 -10.42 -10.18 -7.25
C ASP A 87 -10.78 -11.41 -6.41
N GLN A 88 -10.80 -11.24 -5.09
CA GLN A 88 -11.13 -12.31 -4.15
C GLN A 88 -12.57 -12.79 -4.27
N THR A 89 -13.48 -11.93 -4.76
CA THR A 89 -14.90 -12.26 -4.92
C THR A 89 -15.16 -13.22 -6.10
N VAL A 90 -14.25 -13.25 -7.07
CA VAL A 90 -14.36 -14.10 -8.27
C VAL A 90 -13.69 -15.47 -8.06
N ARG A 91 -13.01 -15.67 -6.92
CA ARG A 91 -12.24 -16.89 -6.65
C ARG A 91 -13.15 -18.06 -6.26
N ALA A 92 -13.29 -19.03 -7.16
CA ALA A 92 -14.24 -20.16 -7.09
C ALA A 92 -14.29 -20.97 -5.77
N LYS A 93 -13.24 -20.95 -4.94
CA LYS A 93 -13.16 -21.72 -3.69
C LYS A 93 -13.56 -20.92 -2.43
N ARG A 94 -13.89 -19.63 -2.52
CA ARG A 94 -14.27 -18.83 -1.34
C ARG A 94 -15.79 -18.68 -1.26
N LYS A 95 -16.35 -18.97 -0.08
CA LYS A 95 -17.76 -18.76 0.21
C LYS A 95 -18.03 -17.26 0.30
N ILE A 96 -18.69 -16.69 -0.69
CA ILE A 96 -19.25 -15.34 -0.61
C ILE A 96 -20.41 -15.44 0.41
N PRO A 97 -20.47 -14.55 1.43
CA PRO A 97 -21.59 -14.54 2.34
C PRO A 97 -22.90 -14.37 1.56
N GLU A 98 -23.85 -15.29 1.76
CA GLU A 98 -25.19 -15.12 1.21
C GLU A 98 -25.82 -13.89 1.83
N MET A 99 -26.27 -13.00 0.97
CA MET A 99 -26.83 -11.74 1.40
C MET A 99 -28.28 -11.92 1.86
N PRO A 100 -28.69 -11.28 2.98
CA PRO A 100 -30.10 -11.21 3.32
C PRO A 100 -30.87 -10.45 2.22
N SER A 101 -32.14 -10.80 1.98
CA SER A 101 -32.96 -10.35 0.84
C SER A 101 -33.03 -8.83 0.62
N ASN A 102 -32.76 -8.04 1.65
CA ASN A 102 -32.85 -6.58 1.64
C ASN A 102 -31.48 -5.87 1.65
N ALA A 103 -30.39 -6.60 1.41
CA ALA A 103 -29.04 -6.05 1.34
C ALA A 103 -28.53 -6.03 -0.11
N ARG A 104 -27.73 -5.01 -0.46
CA ARG A 104 -26.92 -4.96 -1.70
C ARG A 104 -25.44 -4.88 -1.33
N LEU A 105 -24.59 -5.64 -2.03
CA LEU A 105 -23.14 -5.60 -1.81
C LEU A 105 -22.66 -4.34 -2.52
N ILE A 106 -22.23 -3.34 -1.76
CA ILE A 106 -21.65 -2.13 -2.34
C ILE A 106 -20.17 -2.41 -2.54
N PRO A 107 -19.64 -2.32 -3.76
CA PRO A 107 -18.20 -2.44 -3.99
C PRO A 107 -17.50 -1.35 -3.17
N GLY A 108 -16.53 -1.77 -2.35
CA GLY A 108 -15.79 -0.83 -1.51
C GLY A 108 -15.01 0.20 -2.33
N GLY A 109 -14.69 1.33 -1.68
CA GLY A 109 -13.90 2.40 -2.30
C GLY A 109 -12.56 1.86 -2.81
N GLN A 110 -12.11 2.35 -3.98
CA GLN A 110 -10.87 1.91 -4.62
C GLN A 110 -9.68 2.09 -3.66
N ILE A 111 -9.60 3.23 -2.97
CA ILE A 111 -8.48 3.56 -2.09
C ILE A 111 -8.46 2.67 -0.83
N GLN A 112 -7.31 2.05 -0.56
CA GLN A 112 -7.12 0.99 0.43
C GLN A 112 -7.89 1.17 1.76
N ARG A 113 -8.78 0.22 2.07
CA ARG A 113 -9.16 -0.13 3.45
C ARG A 113 -8.99 -1.63 3.69
N ARG A 114 -7.76 -2.04 4.08
CA ARG A 114 -7.32 -3.38 4.56
C ARG A 114 -8.38 -4.50 4.53
N GLY A 115 -8.14 -5.61 3.82
CA GLY A 115 -8.87 -6.88 3.95
C GLY A 115 -10.25 -6.95 3.28
N ILE A 116 -11.11 -7.89 3.68
CA ILE A 116 -12.51 -8.04 3.18
C ILE A 116 -13.31 -6.73 3.28
N SER A 117 -12.96 -5.86 4.23
CA SER A 117 -13.48 -4.50 4.39
C SER A 117 -13.19 -3.55 3.23
N ALA A 118 -12.24 -3.86 2.34
CA ALA A 118 -11.99 -3.11 1.10
C ALA A 118 -13.06 -3.37 0.03
N TYR A 119 -13.84 -4.45 0.18
CA TYR A 119 -14.78 -4.91 -0.85
C TYR A 119 -16.25 -4.82 -0.41
N VAL A 120 -16.51 -4.68 0.89
CA VAL A 120 -17.86 -4.64 1.46
C VAL A 120 -17.98 -3.41 2.36
N THR A 121 -18.21 -2.24 1.77
CA THR A 121 -18.53 -1.03 2.56
C THR A 121 -20.04 -0.89 2.67
N GLY A 122 -20.58 -1.50 3.73
CA GLY A 122 -21.94 -1.26 4.17
C GLY A 122 -23.01 -2.16 3.57
N VAL A 123 -23.91 -2.59 4.44
CA VAL A 123 -25.24 -3.10 4.05
C VAL A 123 -26.14 -1.87 3.98
N SER A 124 -26.44 -1.37 2.77
CA SER A 124 -27.50 -0.35 2.64
C SER A 124 -28.84 -1.03 2.91
N ARG A 125 -29.45 -0.74 4.07
CA ARG A 125 -30.87 -1.02 4.29
C ARG A 125 -31.67 0.12 3.65
N PRO A 126 -32.72 -0.15 2.85
CA PRO A 126 -33.61 0.91 2.39
C PRO A 126 -34.31 1.58 3.59
N PRO A 127 -34.63 2.89 3.51
CA PRO A 127 -35.42 3.56 4.54
C PRO A 127 -36.77 2.83 4.70
N ARG A 128 -37.16 2.60 5.95
CA ARG A 128 -38.46 1.99 6.30
C ARG A 128 -39.62 2.85 5.85
#